data_AF-A0A6A7L5F0-F1
#
_entry.id   AF-A0A6A7L5F0-F1
#
_cell.length_a   1.000
_cell.length_b   1.000
_cell.length_c   1.000
_cell.angle_alpha   90.00
_cell.angle_beta   90.00
_cell.angle_gamma   90.00
#
_symmetry.space_group_name_H-M   'P 1'
#
loop_
_entity.id
_entity.type
_entity.pdbx_description
1 polymer ?
#
loop_
_entity_poly.entity_id
_entity_poly.type
_entity_poly.pdbx_seq_one_letter_code
_entity_poly.pdbx_strand_id
1 'polypeptide(L)'
;MMHDRTPLSPKGLVDEYFIENRTRLLEIAAFLDRVDRVDPSYPAKDFRMKAFLEALASLARTGDRVDHIQMLLSDPSTEPLEALDRKSAVGAYDRWRRE
;
A
#
# COMPACT_ATOMS: atom_id res chain seq x y z
N MET A 1 -16.84 17.97 15.35
CA MET A 1 -15.48 17.72 14.86
C MET A 1 -15.32 18.43 13.53
N MET A 2 -14.32 19.32 13.44
CA MET A 2 -14.04 20.05 12.22
C MET A 2 -13.48 19.07 11.20
N HIS A 3 -14.23 18.81 10.13
CA HIS A 3 -13.64 18.20 8.94
C HIS A 3 -12.68 19.25 8.39
N ASP A 4 -11.39 18.98 8.47
CA ASP A 4 -10.34 19.82 7.87
C ASP A 4 -10.56 19.78 6.35
N ARG A 5 -11.38 20.72 5.86
CA ARG A 5 -11.62 20.86 4.42
C ARG A 5 -10.37 21.50 3.87
N THR A 6 -9.76 20.85 2.89
CA THR A 6 -8.67 21.42 2.10
C THR A 6 -9.01 22.85 1.67
N PRO A 7 -8.06 23.80 1.69
CA PRO A 7 -8.32 25.15 1.19
C PRO A 7 -8.55 25.18 -0.33
N LEU A 8 -8.27 24.09 -1.04
CA LEU A 8 -8.42 23.99 -2.49
C LEU A 8 -9.86 23.67 -2.89
N SER A 9 -10.29 24.25 -4.02
CA SER A 9 -11.51 23.82 -4.70
C SER A 9 -11.33 22.39 -5.25
N PRO A 10 -12.42 21.67 -5.56
CA PRO A 10 -12.32 20.34 -6.17
C PRO A 10 -11.43 20.32 -7.43
N LYS A 11 -11.58 21.34 -8.30
CA LYS A 11 -10.72 21.49 -9.47
C LYS A 11 -9.27 21.79 -9.09
N GLY A 12 -9.04 22.71 -8.15
CA GLY A 12 -7.69 23.05 -7.71
C GLY A 12 -6.95 21.86 -7.10
N LEU A 13 -7.66 21.00 -6.37
CA LEU A 13 -7.10 19.76 -5.82
C LEU A 13 -6.67 18.79 -6.93
N VAL A 14 -7.49 18.63 -7.96
CA VAL A 14 -7.14 17.79 -9.12
C VAL A 14 -5.96 18.41 -9.87
N ASP A 15 -6.00 19.70 -10.18
CA ASP A 15 -4.94 20.38 -10.92
C ASP A 15 -3.58 20.27 -10.20
N GLU A 16 -3.56 20.42 -8.88
CA GLU A 16 -2.34 20.33 -8.06
C GLU A 16 -1.74 18.92 -8.07
N TYR A 17 -2.55 17.88 -7.88
CA TYR A 17 -2.05 16.53 -7.58
C TYR A 17 -2.15 15.53 -8.74
N PHE A 18 -2.86 15.85 -9.84
CA PHE A 18 -3.17 14.87 -10.88
C PHE A 18 -1.92 14.37 -11.61
N ILE A 19 -1.01 15.26 -11.99
CA ILE A 19 0.19 14.88 -12.78
C ILE A 19 1.10 13.96 -11.96
N GLU A 20 1.32 14.26 -10.68
CA GLU A 20 2.12 13.40 -9.80
C GLU A 20 1.49 12.02 -9.62
N ASN A 21 0.18 11.96 -9.32
CA ASN A 21 -0.49 10.68 -9.12
C ASN A 21 -0.63 9.87 -10.42
N ARG A 22 -0.74 10.54 -11.58
CA ARG A 22 -0.65 9.88 -12.90
C ARG A 22 0.68 9.18 -13.07
N THR A 23 1.79 9.83 -12.72
CA THR A 23 3.13 9.23 -12.79
C THR A 23 3.25 8.03 -11.85
N ARG A 24 2.79 8.16 -10.59
CA ARG A 24 2.78 7.05 -9.62
C ARG A 24 2.01 5.83 -10.13
N LEU A 25 0.85 6.04 -10.78
CA LEU A 25 0.09 4.95 -11.39
C LEU A 25 0.89 4.24 -12.50
N LEU A 26 1.59 4.99 -13.35
CA LEU A 26 2.42 4.40 -14.40
C LEU A 26 3.61 3.63 -13.84
N GLU A 27 4.24 4.13 -12.77
CA GLU A 27 5.35 3.45 -12.11
C GLU A 27 4.91 2.13 -11.47
N ILE A 28 3.75 2.13 -10.80
CA ILE A 28 3.13 0.92 -10.24
C ILE A 28 2.81 -0.07 -11.35
N ALA A 29 2.19 0.37 -12.44
CA ALA A 29 1.88 -0.51 -13.58
C ALA A 29 3.16 -1.12 -14.18
N ALA A 30 4.19 -0.31 -14.42
CA ALA A 30 5.46 -0.78 -14.94
C ALA A 30 6.20 -1.73 -13.98
N PHE A 31 6.02 -1.57 -12.66
CA PHE A 31 6.52 -2.54 -11.68
C PHE A 31 5.80 -3.89 -11.83
N LEU A 32 4.47 -3.89 -11.87
CA LEU A 32 3.67 -5.10 -12.05
C LEU A 32 4.01 -5.82 -13.37
N ASP A 33 4.11 -5.08 -14.49
CA ASP A 33 4.51 -5.64 -15.79
C ASP A 33 5.88 -6.33 -15.75
N ARG A 34 6.82 -5.80 -14.96
CA ARG A 34 8.14 -6.42 -14.78
C ARG A 34 8.07 -7.69 -13.95
N VAL A 35 7.26 -7.70 -12.90
CA VAL A 35 7.03 -8.90 -12.07
C VAL A 35 6.41 -10.00 -12.93
N ASP A 36 5.35 -9.68 -13.68
CA ASP A 36 4.66 -10.64 -14.54
C ASP A 36 5.55 -11.15 -15.67
N ARG A 37 6.43 -10.32 -16.23
CA ARG A 37 7.40 -10.77 -17.25
C ARG A 37 8.39 -11.80 -16.72
N VAL A 38 8.75 -11.72 -15.44
CA VAL A 38 9.72 -12.64 -14.81
C VAL A 38 9.06 -13.92 -14.35
N ASP A 39 7.97 -13.83 -13.58
CA ASP A 39 7.17 -14.97 -13.13
C ASP A 39 5.75 -14.49 -12.71
N PRO A 40 4.72 -14.70 -13.57
CA PRO A 40 3.34 -14.33 -13.26
C PRO A 40 2.77 -15.02 -12.01
N SER A 41 3.37 -16.14 -11.57
CA SER A 41 2.93 -16.87 -10.38
C SER A 41 3.58 -16.37 -9.08
N TYR A 42 4.61 -15.52 -9.18
CA TYR A 42 5.38 -15.06 -8.02
C TYR A 42 4.59 -14.15 -7.06
N PRO A 43 3.68 -13.26 -7.51
CA PRO A 43 2.87 -12.47 -6.59
C PRO A 43 2.06 -13.29 -5.58
N ALA A 44 1.64 -14.51 -5.96
CA ALA A 44 0.92 -15.43 -5.06
C ALA A 44 1.82 -16.10 -4.01
N LYS A 45 3.15 -15.99 -4.15
CA LYS A 45 4.16 -16.61 -3.25
C LYS A 45 4.79 -15.59 -2.30
N ASP A 46 4.88 -14.33 -2.68
CA ASP A 46 5.49 -13.27 -1.87
C ASP A 46 4.43 -12.50 -1.05
N PHE A 47 4.52 -12.52 0.27
CA PHE A 47 3.53 -11.85 1.14
C PHE A 47 3.47 -10.34 0.93
N ARG A 48 4.57 -9.70 0.52
CA ARG A 48 4.60 -8.26 0.22
C ARG A 48 3.77 -7.99 -1.02
N MET A 49 3.88 -8.84 -2.04
CA MET A 49 3.06 -8.73 -3.25
C MET A 49 1.58 -8.97 -2.96
N LYS A 50 1.24 -9.94 -2.11
CA LYS A 50 -0.15 -10.14 -1.66
C LYS A 50 -0.71 -8.89 -0.98
N ALA A 51 0.01 -8.35 0.00
CA ALA A 51 -0.40 -7.14 0.71
C ALA A 51 -0.49 -5.92 -0.22
N PHE A 52 0.45 -5.80 -1.17
CA PHE A 52 0.46 -4.73 -2.17
C PHE A 52 -0.76 -4.79 -3.10
N LEU A 53 -1.14 -5.99 -3.58
CA LEU A 53 -2.33 -6.16 -4.43
C LEU A 53 -3.63 -5.83 -3.67
N GLU A 54 -3.71 -6.19 -2.39
CA GLU A 54 -4.84 -5.78 -1.53
C GLU A 54 -4.87 -4.26 -1.29
N ALA A 55 -3.71 -3.62 -1.12
CA ALA A 55 -3.60 -2.18 -1.03
C ALA A 55 -4.06 -1.48 -2.32
N LEU A 56 -3.72 -2.02 -3.49
CA LEU A 56 -4.21 -1.49 -4.78
C LEU A 56 -5.73 -1.63 -4.91
N ALA A 57 -6.31 -2.77 -4.54
CA ALA A 57 -7.75 -2.94 -4.52
C ALA A 57 -8.45 -1.92 -3.59
N SER A 58 -7.78 -1.56 -2.48
CA SER A 58 -8.26 -0.58 -1.52
C SER A 58 -8.35 0.85 -2.05
N LEU A 59 -7.59 1.20 -3.11
CA LEU A 59 -7.69 2.51 -3.76
C LEU A 59 -9.07 2.77 -4.38
N ALA A 60 -9.78 1.71 -4.80
CA ALA A 60 -11.12 1.83 -5.40
C ALA A 60 -12.24 2.12 -4.38
N ARG A 61 -11.96 2.00 -3.07
CA ARG A 61 -12.92 2.30 -1.99
C ARG A 61 -13.19 3.79 -1.89
N THR A 62 -14.17 4.22 -1.10
CA THR A 62 -14.40 5.64 -0.76
C THR A 62 -14.15 5.90 0.72
N GLY A 63 -13.50 7.01 1.05
CA GLY A 63 -13.11 7.34 2.44
C GLY A 63 -11.91 6.52 2.93
N ASP A 64 -11.13 7.10 3.83
CA ASP A 64 -10.09 6.46 4.67
C ASP A 64 -9.11 5.51 3.95
N ARG A 65 -8.85 5.75 2.66
CA ARG A 65 -7.99 4.90 1.82
C ARG A 65 -6.58 4.79 2.39
N VAL A 66 -6.04 5.90 2.87
CA VAL A 66 -4.70 5.98 3.45
C VAL A 66 -4.63 5.09 4.69
N ASP A 67 -5.55 5.28 5.64
CA ASP A 67 -5.60 4.48 6.86
C ASP A 67 -5.75 3.00 6.57
N HIS A 68 -6.64 2.65 5.64
CA HIS A 68 -6.86 1.25 5.28
C HIS A 68 -5.61 0.61 4.65
N ILE A 69 -4.96 1.29 3.71
CA ILE A 69 -3.72 0.82 3.07
C ILE A 69 -2.59 0.71 4.11
N GLN A 70 -2.46 1.71 4.99
CA GLN A 70 -1.49 1.68 6.07
C GLN A 70 -1.67 0.44 6.94
N MET A 71 -2.90 0.17 7.38
CA MET A 71 -3.19 -0.99 8.23
C MET A 71 -3.03 -2.32 7.51
N LEU A 72 -3.23 -2.39 6.18
CA LEU A 72 -2.97 -3.61 5.40
C LEU A 72 -1.47 -3.97 5.33
N LEU A 73 -0.59 -2.97 5.45
CA LEU A 73 0.86 -3.12 5.38
C LEU A 73 1.51 -3.23 6.77
N SER A 74 0.90 -2.68 7.80
CA SER A 74 1.42 -2.66 9.17
C SER A 74 1.35 -4.03 9.88
N ASP A 75 2.28 -4.26 10.80
CA ASP A 75 2.16 -5.29 11.83
C ASP A 75 1.14 -4.85 12.89
N PRO A 76 0.06 -5.62 13.16
CA PRO A 76 -0.92 -5.27 14.16
C PRO A 76 -0.48 -5.61 15.60
N SER A 77 0.67 -6.26 15.81
CA SER A 77 1.11 -6.66 17.15
C SER A 77 1.35 -5.46 18.05
N THR A 78 0.76 -5.48 19.24
CA THR A 78 1.01 -4.49 20.31
C THR A 78 1.99 -4.99 21.36
N GLU A 79 2.20 -6.31 21.40
CA GLU A 79 3.14 -6.94 22.33
C GLU A 79 4.57 -6.84 21.78
N PRO A 80 5.53 -6.34 22.57
CA PRO A 80 6.93 -6.32 22.16
C PRO A 80 7.47 -7.73 21.93
N LEU A 81 8.36 -7.88 20.95
CA LEU A 81 9.15 -9.10 20.80
C LEU A 81 10.10 -9.25 22.00
N GLU A 82 10.24 -10.47 22.52
CA GLU A 82 11.18 -10.79 23.62
C GLU A 82 12.64 -10.45 23.26
N ALA A 83 12.99 -10.54 21.97
CA ALA A 83 14.29 -10.12 21.45
C ALA A 83 14.16 -9.54 20.03
N LEU A 84 14.98 -8.53 19.73
CA LEU A 84 15.16 -7.97 18.39
C LEU A 84 16.04 -8.91 17.54
N ASP A 85 15.49 -10.06 17.14
CA ASP A 85 16.14 -11.06 16.29
C ASP A 85 16.16 -10.66 14.80
N ARG A 86 15.29 -9.73 14.39
CA ARG A 86 15.15 -9.22 13.00
C ARG A 86 15.38 -7.72 12.98
N LYS A 87 16.34 -7.26 12.19
CA LYS A 87 16.76 -5.84 12.14
C LYS A 87 16.19 -5.04 10.95
N SER A 88 15.29 -5.60 10.15
CA SER A 88 14.85 -4.96 8.91
C SER A 88 13.34 -4.93 8.75
N ALA A 89 12.80 -3.72 8.61
CA ALA A 89 11.45 -3.53 8.09
C ALA A 89 11.43 -3.92 6.61
N VAL A 90 10.49 -4.78 6.24
CA VAL A 90 10.34 -5.33 4.87
C VAL A 90 9.18 -4.69 4.09
N GLY A 91 8.51 -3.70 4.69
CA GLY A 91 7.47 -2.88 4.06
C GLY A 91 6.05 -3.50 4.04
N ALA A 92 5.86 -4.70 4.58
CA ALA A 92 4.57 -5.34 4.79
C ALA A 92 4.63 -6.33 5.95
N TYR A 93 3.46 -6.74 6.46
CA TYR A 93 3.32 -7.79 7.48
C TYR A 93 2.89 -9.13 6.87
N ASP A 94 3.62 -10.20 7.16
CA ASP A 94 3.32 -11.56 6.66
C ASP A 94 2.26 -12.25 7.51
N ARG A 95 1.00 -11.87 7.32
CA ARG A 95 -0.16 -12.52 7.96
C ARG A 95 -0.51 -13.91 7.39
N TRP A 96 0.20 -14.36 6.35
CA TRP A 96 -0.04 -15.69 5.74
C TRP A 96 0.95 -16.74 6.24
N ARG A 97 2.00 -16.32 6.95
CA ARG A 97 2.87 -17.23 7.66
C ARG A 97 2.03 -17.98 8.68
N ARG A 98 1.89 -19.29 8.47
CA ARG A 98 1.40 -20.16 9.53
C ARG A 98 2.51 -20.25 10.58
N GLU A 99 2.16 -19.95 11.82
CA GLU A 99 3.01 -20.21 12.99
C GLU A 99 3.32 -21.71 13.10
#